data_AF-A0A0A6P9I8-F1
#
_entry.id   AF-A0A0A6P9I8-F1
#
_cell.length_a   1.000
_cell.length_b   1.000
_cell.length_c   1.000
_cell.angle_alpha   90.00
_cell.angle_beta   90.00
_cell.angle_gamma   90.00
#
_symmetry.space_group_name_H-M   'P 1'
#
loop_
_entity.id
_entity.type
_entity.pdbx_description
1 polymer ?
#
loop_
_entity_poly.entity_id
_entity_poly.type
_entity_poly.pdbx_seq_one_letter_code
_entity_poly.pdbx_strand_id
1 'polypeptide(L)'
;MKLLRLYIHNSGVFKNTIIDFTHHDEPQDLICLAGVNGSGKTTVMELIFNLINFINPDFSLQNIFFDRLKPNVLTWTEFAQLDVLIEDKVLSLVLGDPNNIQTNSKYTGKQGFIIENEIKRLIKNFENTVVKIPEDDKDEPILSIKLTGIREAERFFDRKIDWKEEQVVKPLIQKVENNRASVYFFNAHDREIVDIRYSSIPQEKRKYEIAHRYDPKKDDLKKTLIFYDYAHPEKFNDLKVWVNKHVLVGKKIKGIDRVHFQVVVETKDGKEHGLERLSSGEESLLIIATQLYFRASKNAIFLIDEVDQSLHPEFQEQVIRLLKQLQKDKSCQILVSSHSEIIWNAFEDKGCLTELVI
;
A
#
# COMPACT_ATOMS: atom_id res chain seq x y z
N MET A 1 -6.42 -13.27 2.99
CA MET A 1 -6.57 -12.53 1.72
C MET A 1 -5.24 -12.58 0.99
N LYS A 2 -5.20 -12.96 -0.30
CA LYS A 2 -3.97 -13.03 -1.12
C LYS A 2 -4.28 -12.63 -2.57
N LEU A 3 -3.38 -11.91 -3.22
CA LEU A 3 -3.44 -11.61 -4.66
C LEU A 3 -3.26 -12.90 -5.46
N LEU A 4 -4.07 -13.10 -6.51
CA LEU A 4 -3.93 -14.20 -7.46
C LEU A 4 -3.49 -13.71 -8.82
N ARG A 5 -4.25 -12.79 -9.41
CA ARG A 5 -3.96 -12.25 -10.74
C ARG A 5 -4.54 -10.86 -10.93
N LEU A 6 -3.87 -10.06 -11.74
CA LEU A 6 -4.38 -8.80 -12.26
C LEU A 6 -4.45 -8.88 -13.79
N TYR A 7 -5.65 -8.81 -14.34
CA TYR A 7 -5.86 -8.65 -15.77
C TYR A 7 -6.06 -7.18 -16.10
N ILE A 8 -5.36 -6.70 -17.12
CA ILE A 8 -5.39 -5.31 -17.57
C ILE A 8 -5.66 -5.28 -19.07
N HIS A 9 -6.71 -4.58 -19.46
CA HIS A 9 -6.98 -4.25 -20.85
C HIS A 9 -6.92 -2.72 -21.02
N ASN A 10 -5.94 -2.27 -21.81
CA ASN A 10 -5.62 -0.87 -22.10
C ASN A 10 -5.48 0.02 -20.86
N SER A 11 -4.27 0.06 -20.30
CA SER A 11 -3.86 1.02 -19.26
C SER A 11 -2.37 1.29 -19.33
N GLY A 12 -2.00 2.54 -19.63
CA GLY A 12 -0.59 2.92 -19.79
C GLY A 12 0.11 2.07 -20.86
N VAL A 13 1.13 1.31 -20.44
CA VAL A 13 1.88 0.40 -21.33
C VAL A 13 1.18 -0.94 -21.58
N PHE A 14 0.16 -1.28 -20.79
CA PHE A 14 -0.52 -2.57 -20.86
C PHE A 14 -1.68 -2.50 -21.85
N LYS A 15 -1.76 -3.48 -22.76
CA LYS A 15 -2.87 -3.60 -23.73
C LYS A 15 -3.80 -4.77 -23.42
N ASN A 16 -3.26 -5.95 -23.20
CA ASN A 16 -4.01 -7.15 -22.86
C ASN A 16 -3.11 -8.07 -22.05
N THR A 17 -2.88 -7.71 -20.80
CA THR A 17 -1.83 -8.29 -19.96
C THR A 17 -2.44 -8.97 -18.75
N ILE A 18 -2.00 -10.20 -18.49
CA ILE A 18 -2.26 -10.91 -17.22
C ILE A 18 -0.97 -10.87 -16.41
N ILE A 19 -1.05 -10.36 -15.20
CA ILE A 19 0.00 -10.45 -14.20
C ILE A 19 -0.42 -11.52 -13.21
N ASP A 20 0.34 -12.62 -13.16
CA ASP A 20 0.09 -13.75 -12.28
C ASP A 20 0.94 -13.62 -11.01
N PHE A 21 0.30 -13.71 -9.85
CA PHE A 21 0.93 -13.66 -8.53
C PHE A 21 1.03 -15.05 -7.88
N THR A 22 0.80 -16.10 -8.67
CA THR A 22 0.84 -17.49 -8.24
C THR A 22 2.04 -18.23 -8.82
N HIS A 23 2.41 -19.33 -8.16
CA HIS A 23 3.34 -20.32 -8.69
C HIS A 23 2.71 -21.69 -8.47
N HIS A 24 2.56 -22.49 -9.53
CA HIS A 24 1.79 -23.74 -9.51
C HIS A 24 0.36 -23.56 -8.94
N ASP A 25 -0.32 -22.48 -9.35
CA ASP A 25 -1.63 -22.04 -8.87
C ASP A 25 -1.73 -21.70 -7.36
N GLU A 26 -0.62 -21.64 -6.65
CA GLU A 26 -0.59 -21.23 -5.25
C GLU A 26 -0.11 -19.78 -5.13
N PRO A 27 -0.83 -18.90 -4.41
CA PRO A 27 -0.43 -17.51 -4.25
C PRO A 27 0.93 -17.41 -3.56
N GLN A 28 1.81 -16.58 -4.12
CA GLN A 28 3.12 -16.34 -3.54
C GLN A 28 3.04 -15.29 -2.42
N ASP A 29 3.78 -15.53 -1.33
CA ASP A 29 3.78 -14.63 -0.18
C ASP A 29 4.75 -13.45 -0.32
N LEU A 30 5.79 -13.61 -1.14
CA LEU A 30 6.81 -12.61 -1.38
C LEU A 30 7.01 -12.53 -2.89
N ILE A 31 6.78 -11.36 -3.48
CA ILE A 31 6.74 -11.15 -4.93
C ILE A 31 7.51 -9.88 -5.28
N CYS A 32 8.31 -9.93 -6.34
CA CYS A 32 8.99 -8.78 -6.92
C CYS A 32 8.51 -8.54 -8.35
N LEU A 33 7.94 -7.36 -8.60
CA LEU A 33 7.70 -6.82 -9.94
C LEU A 33 9.00 -6.23 -10.47
N ALA A 34 9.66 -6.97 -11.37
CA ALA A 34 10.89 -6.56 -12.01
C ALA A 34 10.63 -5.84 -13.33
N GLY A 35 11.44 -4.83 -13.63
CA GLY A 35 11.45 -4.17 -14.93
C GLY A 35 12.12 -2.80 -14.91
N VAL A 36 12.44 -2.29 -16.10
CA VAL A 36 13.09 -0.97 -16.27
C VAL A 36 12.16 0.21 -15.95
N ASN A 37 12.69 1.44 -15.89
CA ASN A 37 11.87 2.65 -15.75
C ASN A 37 10.83 2.72 -16.87
N GLY A 38 9.59 3.04 -16.50
CA GLY A 38 8.47 3.06 -17.44
C GLY A 38 7.84 1.70 -17.74
N SER A 39 8.28 0.59 -17.11
CA SER A 39 7.70 -0.75 -17.34
C SER A 39 6.27 -0.94 -16.81
N GLY A 40 5.67 0.08 -16.17
CA GLY A 40 4.33 0.01 -15.61
C GLY A 40 4.24 -0.54 -14.17
N LYS A 41 5.36 -0.73 -13.45
CA LYS A 41 5.37 -1.23 -12.05
C LYS A 41 4.45 -0.44 -11.12
N THR A 42 4.61 0.89 -11.07
CA THR A 42 3.73 1.78 -10.29
C THR A 42 2.28 1.66 -10.72
N THR A 43 2.00 1.59 -12.03
CA THR A 43 0.64 1.39 -12.57
C THR A 43 0.00 0.11 -12.03
N VAL A 44 0.75 -0.99 -11.96
CA VAL A 44 0.27 -2.26 -11.39
C VAL A 44 -0.07 -2.10 -9.91
N MET A 45 0.82 -1.49 -9.12
CA MET A 45 0.58 -1.27 -7.69
C MET A 45 -0.61 -0.35 -7.43
N GLU A 46 -0.72 0.74 -8.20
CA GLU A 46 -1.85 1.67 -8.11
C GLU A 46 -3.16 0.99 -8.52
N LEU A 47 -3.17 0.17 -9.57
CA LEU A 47 -4.36 -0.59 -9.95
C LEU A 47 -4.78 -1.55 -8.84
N ILE A 48 -3.85 -2.33 -8.27
CA ILE A 48 -4.16 -3.23 -7.16
C ILE A 48 -4.75 -2.44 -5.99
N PHE A 49 -4.09 -1.36 -5.58
CA PHE A 49 -4.53 -0.53 -4.45
C PHE A 49 -5.93 0.06 -4.69
N ASN A 50 -6.17 0.64 -5.87
CA ASN A 50 -7.45 1.27 -6.19
C ASN A 50 -8.57 0.24 -6.38
N LEU A 51 -8.30 -0.94 -6.95
CA LEU A 51 -9.32 -1.99 -7.12
C LEU A 51 -9.73 -2.59 -5.77
N ILE A 52 -8.79 -2.81 -4.84
CA ILE A 52 -9.07 -3.33 -3.49
C ILE A 52 -10.07 -2.48 -2.72
N ASN A 53 -10.02 -1.18 -2.96
CA ASN A 53 -10.96 -0.27 -2.35
C ASN A 53 -12.42 -0.49 -2.76
N PHE A 54 -12.72 -1.21 -3.85
CA PHE A 54 -14.10 -1.56 -4.22
C PHE A 54 -14.75 -2.53 -3.23
N ILE A 55 -13.96 -3.19 -2.37
CA ILE A 55 -14.49 -3.97 -1.23
C ILE A 55 -15.20 -3.06 -0.23
N ASN A 56 -14.81 -1.78 -0.14
CA ASN A 56 -15.44 -0.82 0.77
C ASN A 56 -16.68 -0.19 0.10
N PRO A 57 -17.91 -0.49 0.58
CA PRO A 57 -19.11 0.14 0.04
C PRO A 57 -19.09 1.65 0.26
N ASP A 58 -18.56 2.13 1.39
CA ASP A 58 -18.46 3.55 1.75
C ASP A 58 -17.23 4.24 1.14
N PHE A 59 -16.70 3.73 0.02
CA PHE A 59 -15.49 4.30 -0.57
C PHE A 59 -15.68 5.80 -0.86
N SER A 60 -14.83 6.58 -0.20
CA SER A 60 -14.85 8.04 -0.22
C SER A 60 -13.72 8.56 -1.12
N LEU A 61 -13.84 9.81 -1.56
CA LEU A 61 -12.73 10.57 -2.16
C LEU A 61 -11.42 10.47 -1.36
N GLN A 62 -11.50 10.34 -0.02
CA GLN A 62 -10.32 10.24 0.85
C GLN A 62 -9.50 8.95 0.60
N ASN A 63 -10.13 7.93 0.01
CA ASN A 63 -9.50 6.65 -0.31
C ASN A 63 -8.82 6.67 -1.69
N ILE A 64 -9.03 7.72 -2.48
CA ILE A 64 -8.42 7.92 -3.79
C ILE A 64 -7.24 8.88 -3.64
N PHE A 65 -6.08 8.46 -4.10
CA PHE A 65 -4.95 9.36 -4.24
C PHE A 65 -5.12 10.18 -5.52
N PHE A 66 -5.13 11.50 -5.36
CA PHE A 66 -5.16 12.45 -6.46
C PHE A 66 -3.83 13.19 -6.51
N ASP A 67 -3.08 12.95 -7.59
CA ASP A 67 -1.95 13.78 -7.96
C ASP A 67 -2.48 14.94 -8.82
N ARG A 68 -2.06 16.18 -8.52
CA ARG A 68 -2.46 17.34 -9.34
C ARG A 68 -1.80 17.32 -10.72
N LEU A 69 -0.65 16.65 -10.83
CA LEU A 69 0.18 16.62 -12.03
C LEU A 69 -0.11 15.40 -12.92
N LYS A 70 -0.69 14.35 -12.35
CA LYS A 70 -0.98 13.09 -13.04
C LYS A 70 -2.42 12.65 -12.76
N PRO A 71 -3.20 12.29 -13.79
CA PRO A 71 -4.50 11.69 -13.55
C PRO A 71 -4.36 10.40 -12.72
N ASN A 72 -5.45 9.93 -12.15
CA ASN A 72 -5.50 8.67 -11.44
C ASN A 72 -5.56 7.50 -12.42
N VAL A 73 -4.91 6.39 -12.08
CA VAL A 73 -4.85 5.19 -12.92
C VAL A 73 -6.20 4.65 -13.39
N LEU A 74 -7.25 4.82 -12.59
CA LEU A 74 -8.60 4.37 -12.93
C LEU A 74 -9.20 5.18 -14.10
N THR A 75 -8.78 6.43 -14.32
CA THR A 75 -9.41 7.29 -15.35
C THR A 75 -8.96 6.99 -16.76
N TRP A 76 -7.74 6.51 -16.97
CA TRP A 76 -7.26 6.08 -18.28
C TRP A 76 -7.36 4.57 -18.51
N THR A 77 -7.59 3.77 -17.47
CA THR A 77 -7.77 2.32 -17.63
C THR A 77 -9.10 2.02 -18.31
N GLU A 78 -9.11 1.22 -19.37
CA GLU A 78 -10.35 0.79 -20.03
C GLU A 78 -11.01 -0.37 -19.27
N PHE A 79 -10.24 -1.39 -18.92
CA PHE A 79 -10.72 -2.48 -18.08
C PHE A 79 -9.60 -3.05 -17.22
N ALA A 80 -9.91 -3.38 -15.98
CA ALA A 80 -9.03 -4.14 -15.11
C ALA A 80 -9.83 -5.07 -14.20
N GLN A 81 -9.27 -6.25 -13.93
CA GLN A 81 -9.85 -7.22 -13.01
C GLN A 81 -8.76 -7.73 -12.08
N LEU A 82 -8.92 -7.49 -10.79
CA LEU A 82 -8.08 -8.06 -9.74
C LEU A 82 -8.79 -9.22 -9.07
N ASP A 83 -8.17 -10.40 -9.10
CA ASP A 83 -8.66 -11.56 -8.37
C ASP A 83 -7.90 -11.75 -7.06
N VAL A 84 -8.65 -11.86 -5.99
CA VAL A 84 -8.14 -11.99 -4.62
C VAL A 84 -8.70 -13.26 -4.00
N LEU A 85 -7.82 -14.11 -3.47
CA LEU A 85 -8.18 -15.30 -2.71
C LEU A 85 -8.54 -14.91 -1.28
N ILE A 86 -9.74 -15.31 -0.85
CA ILE A 86 -10.21 -15.19 0.53
C ILE A 86 -10.64 -16.58 0.97
N GLU A 87 -9.79 -17.22 1.78
CA GLU A 87 -9.91 -18.63 2.17
C GLU A 87 -9.88 -19.55 0.93
N ASP A 88 -11.01 -20.15 0.57
CA ASP A 88 -11.15 -21.08 -0.56
C ASP A 88 -11.94 -20.52 -1.74
N LYS A 89 -12.30 -19.23 -1.68
CA LYS A 89 -13.12 -18.54 -2.68
C LYS A 89 -12.40 -17.32 -3.24
N VAL A 90 -12.80 -16.92 -4.44
CA VAL A 90 -12.19 -15.79 -5.15
C VAL A 90 -13.16 -14.61 -5.16
N LEU A 91 -12.66 -13.44 -4.82
CA LEU A 91 -13.33 -12.18 -5.02
C LEU A 91 -12.64 -11.43 -6.16
N SER A 92 -13.39 -11.15 -7.22
CA SER A 92 -12.93 -10.39 -8.36
C SER A 92 -13.41 -8.95 -8.27
N LEU A 93 -12.47 -8.02 -8.31
CA LEU A 93 -12.72 -6.58 -8.26
C LEU A 93 -12.49 -6.04 -9.66
N VAL A 94 -13.56 -5.56 -10.29
CA VAL A 94 -13.61 -5.27 -11.72
C VAL A 94 -13.89 -3.79 -11.94
N LEU A 95 -13.02 -3.15 -12.72
CA LEU A 95 -13.24 -1.85 -13.34
C LEU A 95 -13.56 -2.08 -14.83
N GLY A 96 -14.69 -1.57 -15.31
CA GLY A 96 -15.05 -1.57 -16.74
C GLY A 96 -16.11 -2.59 -17.15
N ASP A 97 -16.31 -2.74 -18.46
CA ASP A 97 -17.42 -3.52 -19.02
C ASP A 97 -17.43 -4.98 -18.51
N PRO A 98 -18.53 -5.43 -17.86
CA PRO A 98 -18.68 -6.81 -17.39
C PRO A 98 -18.51 -7.89 -18.46
N ASN A 99 -18.63 -7.54 -19.75
CA ASN A 99 -18.44 -8.47 -20.85
C ASN A 99 -16.98 -8.88 -21.04
N ASN A 100 -16.04 -8.10 -20.50
CA ASN A 100 -14.60 -8.37 -20.58
C ASN A 100 -14.06 -9.21 -19.40
N ILE A 101 -14.94 -9.61 -18.47
CA ILE A 101 -14.58 -10.39 -17.28
C ILE A 101 -13.92 -11.72 -17.68
N GLN A 102 -12.75 -11.96 -17.12
CA GLN A 102 -12.00 -13.19 -17.27
C GLN A 102 -12.40 -14.15 -16.15
N THR A 103 -13.02 -15.28 -16.48
CA THR A 103 -13.33 -16.32 -15.50
C THR A 103 -12.21 -17.36 -15.45
N ASN A 104 -11.91 -17.88 -14.25
CA ASN A 104 -11.00 -19.00 -14.11
C ASN A 104 -11.83 -20.26 -13.81
N SER A 105 -11.76 -21.26 -14.68
CA SER A 105 -12.55 -22.50 -14.58
C SER A 105 -12.35 -23.22 -13.25
N LYS A 106 -11.18 -23.07 -12.61
CA LYS A 106 -10.88 -23.64 -11.29
C LYS A 106 -11.76 -23.09 -10.17
N TYR A 107 -12.25 -21.85 -10.32
CA TYR A 107 -13.02 -21.14 -9.30
C TYR A 107 -14.47 -20.88 -9.71
N THR A 108 -14.93 -21.43 -10.83
CA THR A 108 -16.33 -21.30 -11.27
C THR A 108 -17.29 -21.79 -10.18
N GLY A 109 -18.30 -20.98 -9.83
CA GLY A 109 -19.24 -21.23 -8.72
C GLY A 109 -18.69 -20.91 -7.32
N LYS A 110 -17.40 -20.61 -7.18
CA LYS A 110 -16.74 -20.11 -5.96
C LYS A 110 -16.20 -18.67 -6.11
N GLN A 111 -16.48 -18.04 -7.24
CA GLN A 111 -15.99 -16.71 -7.59
C GLN A 111 -17.14 -15.70 -7.48
N GLY A 112 -16.94 -14.65 -6.68
CA GLY A 112 -17.83 -13.50 -6.59
C GLY A 112 -17.23 -12.30 -7.30
N PHE A 113 -18.06 -11.40 -7.81
CA PHE A 113 -17.60 -10.22 -8.54
C PHE A 113 -18.19 -8.95 -7.95
N ILE A 114 -17.33 -7.97 -7.71
CA ILE A 114 -17.70 -6.58 -7.44
C ILE A 114 -17.28 -5.78 -8.67
N ILE A 115 -18.26 -5.20 -9.35
CA ILE A 115 -18.06 -4.50 -10.62
C ILE A 115 -18.40 -3.03 -10.43
N GLU A 116 -17.45 -2.17 -10.77
CA GLU A 116 -17.54 -0.72 -10.62
C GLU A 116 -17.28 -0.04 -11.97
N ASN A 117 -18.27 0.71 -12.44
CA ASN A 117 -18.24 1.38 -13.75
C ASN A 117 -18.38 2.89 -13.66
N GLU A 118 -18.88 3.42 -12.54
CA GLU A 118 -19.15 4.85 -12.40
C GLU A 118 -17.91 5.61 -11.90
N ILE A 119 -17.04 4.93 -11.15
CA ILE A 119 -15.88 5.55 -10.50
C ILE A 119 -14.99 6.34 -11.46
N LYS A 120 -14.78 5.83 -12.68
CA LYS A 120 -13.97 6.49 -13.71
C LYS A 120 -14.53 7.87 -14.07
N ARG A 121 -15.86 7.98 -14.22
CA ARG A 121 -16.52 9.26 -14.50
C ARG A 121 -16.44 10.20 -13.31
N LEU A 122 -16.62 9.68 -12.09
CA LEU A 122 -16.58 10.47 -10.86
C LEU A 122 -15.20 11.08 -10.60
N ILE A 123 -14.14 10.27 -10.70
CA ILE A 123 -12.75 10.72 -10.54
C ILE A 123 -12.39 11.75 -11.61
N LYS A 124 -12.76 11.51 -12.88
CA LYS A 124 -12.49 12.45 -13.98
C LYS A 124 -13.17 13.81 -13.77
N ASN A 125 -14.37 13.83 -13.18
CA ASN A 125 -15.05 15.07 -12.84
C ASN A 125 -14.28 15.84 -11.76
N PHE A 126 -13.79 15.14 -10.72
CA PHE A 126 -12.99 15.71 -9.65
C PHE A 126 -11.66 16.28 -10.16
N GLU A 127 -10.92 15.50 -10.94
CA GLU A 127 -9.64 15.91 -11.53
C GLU A 127 -9.80 17.18 -12.37
N ASN A 128 -10.83 17.23 -13.22
CA ASN A 128 -11.11 18.41 -14.03
C ASN A 128 -11.44 19.65 -13.17
N THR A 129 -11.97 19.47 -11.97
CA THR A 129 -12.24 20.57 -11.03
C THR A 129 -10.95 21.03 -10.37
N VAL A 130 -10.11 20.11 -9.89
CA VAL A 130 -8.87 20.44 -9.15
C VAL A 130 -7.77 20.98 -10.05
N VAL A 131 -7.56 20.38 -11.23
CA VAL A 131 -6.48 20.74 -12.16
C VAL A 131 -6.70 22.12 -12.79
N LYS A 132 -7.95 22.61 -12.87
CA LYS A 132 -8.30 23.91 -13.46
C LYS A 132 -8.07 25.11 -12.53
N ILE A 133 -7.67 24.89 -11.28
CA ILE A 133 -7.43 25.96 -10.30
C ILE A 133 -5.92 26.29 -10.32
N PRO A 134 -5.50 27.50 -10.77
CA PRO A 134 -4.10 27.90 -10.79
C PRO A 134 -3.50 28.01 -9.37
N GLU A 135 -2.19 27.79 -9.23
CA GLU A 135 -1.50 27.89 -7.92
C GLU A 135 -1.53 29.29 -7.30
N ASP A 136 -1.74 30.33 -8.11
CA ASP A 136 -1.66 31.73 -7.70
C ASP A 136 -2.96 32.30 -7.10
N ASP A 137 -4.10 31.62 -7.28
CA ASP A 137 -5.39 32.05 -6.72
C ASP A 137 -5.57 31.55 -5.28
N LYS A 138 -4.85 32.16 -4.34
CA LYS A 138 -4.92 31.83 -2.90
C LYS A 138 -6.14 32.43 -2.18
N ASP A 139 -6.85 33.38 -2.78
CA ASP A 139 -7.76 34.27 -2.02
C ASP A 139 -9.27 34.06 -2.21
N GLU A 140 -9.78 33.28 -3.17
CA GLU A 140 -11.22 32.90 -3.17
C GLU A 140 -11.55 31.70 -4.10
N PRO A 141 -12.36 30.69 -3.70
CA PRO A 141 -12.83 30.33 -2.37
C PRO A 141 -12.54 28.86 -2.00
N ILE A 142 -11.85 28.66 -0.88
CA ILE A 142 -11.84 27.40 -0.10
C ILE A 142 -13.27 26.89 0.17
N LEU A 143 -14.29 27.77 0.12
CA LEU A 143 -15.71 27.42 0.27
C LEU A 143 -16.29 26.65 -0.94
N SER A 144 -15.93 27.00 -2.19
CA SER A 144 -16.44 26.28 -3.37
C SER A 144 -15.74 24.93 -3.57
N ILE A 145 -14.46 24.82 -3.23
CA ILE A 145 -13.73 23.54 -3.19
C ILE A 145 -14.31 22.65 -2.10
N LYS A 146 -14.64 23.19 -0.92
CA LYS A 146 -15.35 22.43 0.12
C LYS A 146 -16.74 21.99 -0.34
N LEU A 147 -17.54 22.88 -0.92
CA LEU A 147 -18.90 22.55 -1.38
C LEU A 147 -18.90 21.58 -2.57
N THR A 148 -17.96 21.73 -3.50
CA THR A 148 -17.79 20.82 -4.65
C THR A 148 -17.25 19.47 -4.18
N GLY A 149 -16.25 19.47 -3.29
CA GLY A 149 -15.73 18.27 -2.66
C GLY A 149 -16.77 17.54 -1.81
N ILE A 150 -17.70 18.25 -1.16
CA ILE A 150 -18.86 17.65 -0.47
C ILE A 150 -19.79 16.99 -1.49
N ARG A 151 -20.18 17.69 -2.56
CA ARG A 151 -21.02 17.12 -3.63
C ARG A 151 -20.37 15.93 -4.32
N GLU A 152 -19.07 15.98 -4.53
CA GLU A 152 -18.33 14.88 -5.11
C GLU A 152 -18.27 13.72 -4.12
N ALA A 153 -17.94 13.96 -2.85
CA ALA A 153 -18.00 12.93 -1.81
C ALA A 153 -19.38 12.24 -1.75
N GLU A 154 -20.48 13.00 -1.76
CA GLU A 154 -21.85 12.46 -1.85
C GLU A 154 -22.03 11.56 -3.07
N ARG A 155 -21.57 11.98 -4.26
CA ARG A 155 -21.64 11.13 -5.47
C ARG A 155 -20.82 9.86 -5.35
N PHE A 156 -19.69 9.88 -4.65
CA PHE A 156 -18.90 8.67 -4.41
C PHE A 156 -19.64 7.72 -3.47
N PHE A 157 -20.40 8.22 -2.48
CA PHE A 157 -21.26 7.40 -1.63
C PHE A 157 -22.44 6.78 -2.39
N ASP A 158 -23.04 7.52 -3.33
CA ASP A 158 -24.24 7.07 -4.09
C ASP A 158 -23.91 6.24 -5.35
N ARG A 159 -22.64 5.94 -5.62
CA ARG A 159 -22.25 5.26 -6.85
C ARG A 159 -22.81 3.83 -6.92
N LYS A 160 -23.17 3.40 -8.13
CA LYS A 160 -23.73 2.06 -8.33
C LYS A 160 -22.64 1.00 -8.46
N ILE A 161 -22.62 0.05 -7.53
CA ILE A 161 -21.75 -1.13 -7.55
C ILE A 161 -22.58 -2.37 -7.90
N ASP A 162 -22.24 -3.05 -9.00
CA ASP A 162 -22.94 -4.27 -9.43
C ASP A 162 -22.25 -5.50 -8.86
N TRP A 163 -23.02 -6.36 -8.18
CA TRP A 163 -22.50 -7.62 -7.61
C TRP A 163 -23.00 -8.81 -8.43
N LYS A 164 -22.09 -9.67 -8.90
CA LYS A 164 -22.44 -10.98 -9.48
C LYS A 164 -22.05 -12.10 -8.53
N GLU A 165 -22.86 -13.15 -8.49
CA GLU A 165 -22.76 -14.24 -7.50
C GLU A 165 -22.80 -13.68 -6.07
N GLU A 166 -23.82 -12.88 -5.76
CA GLU A 166 -23.96 -12.15 -4.50
C GLU A 166 -23.90 -13.06 -3.25
N GLN A 167 -24.41 -14.29 -3.36
CA GLN A 167 -24.31 -15.33 -2.33
C GLN A 167 -22.85 -15.75 -2.02
N VAL A 168 -21.92 -15.46 -2.93
CA VAL A 168 -20.47 -15.61 -2.72
C VAL A 168 -19.86 -14.32 -2.19
N VAL A 169 -20.22 -13.16 -2.76
CA VAL A 169 -19.63 -11.85 -2.42
C VAL A 169 -19.88 -11.47 -0.95
N LYS A 170 -21.13 -11.53 -0.48
CA LYS A 170 -21.50 -11.10 0.88
C LYS A 170 -20.69 -11.81 1.98
N PRO A 171 -20.60 -13.15 2.00
CA PRO A 171 -19.76 -13.85 2.96
C PRO A 171 -18.27 -13.48 2.88
N LEU A 172 -17.74 -13.17 1.69
CA LEU A 172 -16.33 -12.82 1.52
C LEU A 172 -16.01 -11.44 2.10
N ILE A 173 -16.88 -10.44 1.88
CA ILE A 173 -16.73 -9.11 2.48
C ILE A 173 -16.76 -9.22 4.01
N GLN A 174 -17.72 -9.96 4.57
CA GLN A 174 -17.81 -10.18 6.01
C GLN A 174 -16.56 -10.87 6.57
N LYS A 175 -15.99 -11.84 5.84
CA LYS A 175 -14.71 -12.48 6.21
C LYS A 175 -13.54 -11.50 6.17
N VAL A 176 -13.49 -10.62 5.17
CA VAL A 176 -12.46 -9.57 5.08
C VAL A 176 -12.52 -8.65 6.30
N GLU A 177 -13.70 -8.19 6.68
CA GLU A 177 -13.90 -7.33 7.86
C GLU A 177 -13.56 -8.05 9.17
N ASN A 178 -14.10 -9.26 9.37
CA ASN A 178 -13.86 -10.04 10.59
C ASN A 178 -12.37 -10.37 10.80
N ASN A 179 -11.67 -10.68 9.71
CA ASN A 179 -10.24 -10.99 9.73
C ASN A 179 -9.36 -9.74 9.69
N ARG A 180 -9.96 -8.55 9.61
CA ARG A 180 -9.28 -7.26 9.43
C ARG A 180 -8.22 -7.31 8.32
N ALA A 181 -8.57 -7.91 7.18
CA ALA A 181 -7.68 -7.96 6.04
C ALA A 181 -7.38 -6.54 5.55
N SER A 182 -6.15 -6.26 5.17
CA SER A 182 -5.74 -4.89 4.86
C SER A 182 -4.65 -4.86 3.82
N VAL A 183 -4.65 -3.81 3.01
CA VAL A 183 -3.62 -3.55 2.02
C VAL A 183 -2.95 -2.23 2.32
N TYR A 184 -1.63 -2.27 2.41
CA TYR A 184 -0.83 -1.11 2.74
C TYR A 184 0.06 -0.76 1.56
N PHE A 185 -0.04 0.48 1.09
CA PHE A 185 0.75 0.94 -0.05
C PHE A 185 1.79 1.98 0.39
N PHE A 186 3.06 1.63 0.17
CA PHE A 186 4.21 2.51 0.34
C PHE A 186 4.66 2.99 -1.02
N ASN A 187 4.39 4.26 -1.32
CA ASN A 187 4.89 4.91 -2.52
C ASN A 187 6.40 5.16 -2.39
N ALA A 188 7.09 5.21 -3.52
CA ALA A 188 8.52 5.40 -3.61
C ALA A 188 8.97 6.71 -2.90
N HIS A 189 8.24 7.80 -3.17
CA HIS A 189 8.58 9.17 -2.75
C HIS A 189 8.10 9.57 -1.36
N ASP A 190 7.24 8.78 -0.71
CA ASP A 190 6.60 9.20 0.52
C ASP A 190 7.40 8.79 1.78
N ARG A 191 8.51 8.04 1.63
CA ARG A 191 9.26 7.37 2.73
C ARG A 191 10.31 8.26 3.41
N GLU A 192 9.90 9.42 3.93
CA GLU A 192 10.78 10.37 4.62
C GLU A 192 10.20 10.80 5.98
N ILE A 193 11.07 11.15 6.95
CA ILE A 193 10.68 11.82 8.20
C ILE A 193 10.36 13.28 7.90
N VAL A 194 9.19 13.72 8.32
CA VAL A 194 8.76 15.12 8.18
C VAL A 194 8.99 15.86 9.50
N ASP A 195 9.44 17.11 9.44
CA ASP A 195 9.52 17.95 10.63
C ASP A 195 8.12 18.29 11.15
N ILE A 196 7.79 17.69 12.29
CA ILE A 196 6.47 17.73 12.93
C ILE A 196 6.49 18.42 14.30
N ARG A 197 7.54 19.21 14.62
CA ARG A 197 7.80 19.80 15.95
C ARG A 197 6.61 20.53 16.60
N TYR A 198 5.65 21.03 15.82
CA TYR A 198 4.47 21.77 16.30
C TYR A 198 3.14 21.03 16.11
N SER A 199 3.17 19.78 15.64
CA SER A 199 1.96 18.99 15.46
C SER A 199 1.62 18.22 16.75
N SER A 200 0.34 18.11 17.05
CA SER A 200 -0.12 17.28 18.16
C SER A 200 0.22 15.81 17.92
N ILE A 201 0.53 15.08 18.99
CA ILE A 201 0.56 13.62 18.96
C ILE A 201 -0.89 13.17 18.72
N PRO A 202 -1.21 12.50 17.61
CA PRO A 202 -2.58 12.13 17.32
C PRO A 202 -3.10 11.16 18.40
N GLN A 203 -4.31 11.40 18.90
CA GLN A 203 -5.08 10.34 19.57
C GLN A 203 -5.48 9.32 18.49
N GLU A 204 -4.63 8.34 18.20
CA GLU A 204 -4.95 7.29 17.24
C GLU A 204 -6.04 6.37 17.80
N LYS A 205 -7.30 6.65 17.47
CA LYS A 205 -8.32 5.59 17.34
C LYS A 205 -8.21 5.07 15.91
N ARG A 206 -7.29 4.14 15.64
CA ARG A 206 -7.18 3.50 14.31
C ARG A 206 -8.49 2.80 13.98
N LYS A 207 -9.28 3.41 13.10
CA LYS A 207 -10.41 2.73 12.47
C LYS A 207 -9.84 1.71 11.49
N TYR A 208 -10.54 0.60 11.31
CA TYR A 208 -10.16 -0.40 10.33
C TYR A 208 -10.33 0.18 8.92
N GLU A 209 -9.30 0.02 8.09
CA GLU A 209 -9.28 0.42 6.68
C GLU A 209 -8.79 -0.77 5.86
N ILE A 210 -9.56 -1.16 4.83
CA ILE A 210 -9.18 -2.26 3.92
C ILE A 210 -7.97 -1.89 3.05
N ALA A 211 -7.80 -0.61 2.74
CA ALA A 211 -6.70 -0.10 1.96
C ALA A 211 -6.19 1.21 2.59
N HIS A 212 -4.90 1.28 2.83
CA HIS A 212 -4.26 2.41 3.48
C HIS A 212 -2.96 2.75 2.75
N ARG A 213 -2.86 3.99 2.27
CA ARG A 213 -1.63 4.52 1.66
C ARG A 213 -0.83 5.21 2.75
N TYR A 214 0.45 4.88 2.85
CA TYR A 214 1.37 5.52 3.78
C TYR A 214 1.43 7.03 3.51
N ASP A 215 1.26 7.83 4.56
CA ASP A 215 1.34 9.29 4.51
C ASP A 215 2.36 9.74 5.57
N PRO A 216 3.53 10.29 5.20
CA PRO A 216 4.59 10.62 6.15
C PRO A 216 4.17 11.66 7.19
N LYS A 217 3.12 12.45 6.97
CA LYS A 217 2.61 13.41 7.96
C LYS A 217 1.77 12.72 9.04
N LYS A 218 1.02 11.68 8.66
CA LYS A 218 0.13 10.91 9.55
C LYS A 218 0.85 9.73 10.19
N ASP A 219 1.65 9.03 9.40
CA ASP A 219 2.37 7.81 9.73
C ASP A 219 3.84 8.07 10.10
N ASP A 220 4.16 9.29 10.52
CA ASP A 220 5.51 9.67 10.93
C ASP A 220 6.13 8.67 11.91
N LEU A 221 7.38 8.30 11.67
CA LEU A 221 8.11 7.30 12.44
C LEU A 221 8.21 7.70 13.92
N LYS A 222 8.58 8.95 14.20
CA LYS A 222 8.81 9.43 15.55
C LYS A 222 7.50 9.42 16.35
N LYS A 223 6.40 9.93 15.79
CA LYS A 223 5.06 9.85 16.40
C LYS A 223 4.66 8.41 16.67
N THR A 224 4.86 7.53 15.69
CA THR A 224 4.51 6.12 15.81
C THR A 224 5.25 5.48 16.98
N LEU A 225 6.57 5.60 17.06
CA LEU A 225 7.37 5.01 18.13
C LEU A 225 6.99 5.55 19.52
N ILE A 226 6.81 6.87 19.64
CA ILE A 226 6.40 7.51 20.90
C ILE A 226 5.00 7.04 21.31
N PHE A 227 4.04 7.02 20.39
CA PHE A 227 2.69 6.55 20.68
C PHE A 227 2.69 5.12 21.21
N TYR A 228 3.41 4.20 20.56
CA TYR A 228 3.46 2.81 21.01
C TYR A 228 4.21 2.66 22.34
N ASP A 229 5.26 3.43 22.63
CA ASP A 229 5.93 3.40 23.94
C ASP A 229 4.98 3.78 25.09
N TYR A 230 4.09 4.77 24.86
CA TYR A 230 3.15 5.25 25.87
C TYR A 230 1.88 4.39 25.96
N ALA A 231 1.25 4.09 24.83
CA ALA A 231 -0.05 3.41 24.78
C ALA A 231 0.06 1.88 24.82
N HIS A 232 1.16 1.31 24.30
CA HIS A 232 1.33 -0.13 24.11
C HIS A 232 2.78 -0.59 24.35
N PRO A 233 3.32 -0.41 25.57
CA PRO A 233 4.75 -0.59 25.86
C PRO A 233 5.29 -1.99 25.55
N GLU A 234 4.47 -3.03 25.69
CA GLU A 234 4.85 -4.40 25.29
C GLU A 234 5.12 -4.50 23.79
N LYS A 235 4.18 -4.00 22.96
CA LYS A 235 4.33 -3.98 21.49
C LYS A 235 5.52 -3.13 21.05
N PHE A 236 5.76 -2.00 21.73
CA PHE A 236 6.94 -1.18 21.47
C PHE A 236 8.24 -1.92 21.79
N ASN A 237 8.30 -2.63 22.92
CA ASN A 237 9.48 -3.40 23.27
C ASN A 237 9.72 -4.58 22.29
N ASP A 238 8.66 -5.27 21.85
CA ASP A 238 8.77 -6.32 20.84
C ASP A 238 9.30 -5.79 19.51
N LEU A 239 8.75 -4.65 19.04
CA LEU A 239 9.28 -3.95 17.88
C LEU A 239 10.76 -3.60 18.09
N LYS A 240 11.09 -2.97 19.22
CA LYS A 240 12.45 -2.49 19.52
C LYS A 240 13.45 -3.64 19.45
N VAL A 241 13.13 -4.78 20.06
CA VAL A 241 13.97 -5.99 19.99
C VAL A 241 14.12 -6.47 18.55
N TRP A 242 13.03 -6.51 17.79
CA TRP A 242 13.03 -6.98 16.40
C TRP A 242 13.84 -6.06 15.47
N VAL A 243 13.60 -4.74 15.53
CA VAL A 243 14.30 -3.71 14.74
C VAL A 243 15.79 -3.70 15.06
N ASN A 244 16.16 -3.74 16.35
CA ASN A 244 17.56 -3.74 16.77
C ASN A 244 18.32 -5.00 16.30
N LYS A 245 17.60 -6.10 16.06
CA LYS A 245 18.18 -7.36 15.58
C LYS A 245 18.24 -7.44 14.05
N HIS A 246 17.26 -6.88 13.35
CA HIS A 246 17.03 -7.16 11.92
C HIS A 246 17.18 -5.95 10.99
N VAL A 247 17.23 -4.72 11.53
CA VAL A 247 17.19 -3.49 10.71
C VAL A 247 18.47 -2.67 10.89
N LEU A 248 18.81 -2.30 12.13
CA LEU A 248 19.91 -1.37 12.40
C LEU A 248 21.24 -2.11 12.53
N VAL A 249 22.23 -1.73 11.72
CA VAL A 249 23.60 -2.28 11.82
C VAL A 249 24.47 -1.35 12.64
N GLY A 250 24.85 -1.80 13.84
CA GLY A 250 25.72 -1.03 14.73
C GLY A 250 25.10 0.19 15.38
N LYS A 251 23.78 0.27 15.31
CA LYS A 251 22.93 1.17 16.09
C LYS A 251 21.81 0.34 16.69
N LYS A 252 21.20 0.84 17.76
CA LYS A 252 20.00 0.25 18.35
C LYS A 252 19.11 1.36 18.92
N ILE A 253 17.80 1.21 18.80
CA ILE A 253 16.86 2.00 19.57
C ILE A 253 17.01 1.60 21.04
N LYS A 254 17.43 2.54 21.87
CA LYS A 254 17.57 2.36 23.32
C LYS A 254 16.21 2.49 24.00
N GLY A 255 15.44 3.51 23.63
CA GLY A 255 14.10 3.78 24.15
C GLY A 255 13.60 5.16 23.76
N ILE A 256 12.61 5.65 24.49
CA ILE A 256 12.06 6.99 24.32
C ILE A 256 12.47 7.85 25.52
N ASP A 257 13.10 8.99 25.25
CA ASP A 257 13.18 10.08 26.20
C ASP A 257 11.81 10.74 26.31
N ARG A 258 11.09 10.41 27.39
CA ARG A 258 9.74 10.87 27.69
C ARG A 258 9.66 12.34 28.09
N VAL A 259 10.78 12.94 28.50
CA VAL A 259 10.84 14.36 28.88
C VAL A 259 10.88 15.22 27.62
N HIS A 260 11.74 14.85 26.66
CA HIS A 260 11.94 15.60 25.43
C HIS A 260 11.13 15.07 24.24
N PHE A 261 10.37 13.99 24.43
CA PHE A 261 9.64 13.29 23.37
C PHE A 261 10.57 12.95 22.19
N GLN A 262 11.71 12.32 22.50
CA GLN A 262 12.72 11.93 21.51
C GLN A 262 12.98 10.43 21.55
N VAL A 263 13.15 9.84 20.37
CA VAL A 263 13.61 8.46 20.25
C VAL A 263 15.12 8.48 20.39
N VAL A 264 15.65 7.68 21.32
CA VAL A 264 17.09 7.61 21.58
C VAL A 264 17.69 6.42 20.85
N VAL A 265 18.66 6.69 19.99
CA VAL A 265 19.47 5.71 19.28
C VAL A 265 20.86 5.67 19.90
N GLU A 266 21.34 4.46 20.21
CA GLU A 266 22.67 4.21 20.76
C GLU A 266 23.54 3.55 19.69
N THR A 267 24.75 4.09 19.45
CA THR A 267 25.74 3.52 18.53
C THR A 267 26.58 2.44 19.21
N LYS A 268 27.32 1.64 18.42
CA LYS A 268 28.29 0.65 18.94
C LYS A 268 29.30 1.23 19.94
N ASP A 269 29.67 2.50 19.78
CA ASP A 269 30.63 3.20 20.66
C ASP A 269 29.98 3.75 21.94
N GLY A 270 28.69 3.47 22.18
CA GLY A 270 27.94 3.95 23.35
C GLY A 270 27.49 5.40 23.26
N LYS A 271 27.64 6.07 22.10
CA LYS A 271 27.14 7.43 21.89
C LYS A 271 25.64 7.40 21.62
N GLU A 272 24.93 8.44 22.07
CA GLU A 272 23.49 8.58 21.89
C GLU A 272 23.15 9.76 20.96
N HIS A 273 22.11 9.59 20.16
CA HIS A 273 21.54 10.63 19.31
C HIS A 273 20.06 10.36 19.00
N GLY A 274 19.35 11.36 18.47
CA GLY A 274 17.99 11.20 17.96
C GLY A 274 17.94 10.62 16.54
N LEU A 275 16.73 10.40 16.02
CA LEU A 275 16.52 9.86 14.67
C LEU A 275 17.08 10.77 13.57
N GLU A 276 17.15 12.08 13.82
CA GLU A 276 17.65 13.09 12.88
C GLU A 276 19.13 12.93 12.49
N ARG A 277 19.87 12.03 13.16
CA ARG A 277 21.26 11.70 12.81
C ARG A 277 21.42 10.32 12.16
N LEU A 278 20.31 9.65 11.82
CA LEU A 278 20.36 8.47 10.96
C LEU A 278 20.72 8.89 9.52
N SER A 279 21.35 8.00 8.77
CA SER A 279 21.46 8.20 7.32
C SER A 279 20.09 8.04 6.66
N SER A 280 19.88 8.62 5.48
CA SER A 280 18.62 8.47 4.74
C SER A 280 18.26 7.01 4.46
N GLY A 281 19.25 6.14 4.22
CA GLY A 281 19.05 4.70 4.04
C GLY A 281 18.59 4.00 5.32
N GLU A 282 19.22 4.31 6.46
CA GLU A 282 18.80 3.78 7.77
C GLU A 282 17.41 4.24 8.17
N GLU A 283 17.11 5.52 7.92
CA GLU A 283 15.81 6.13 8.15
C GLU A 283 14.72 5.44 7.32
N SER A 284 14.92 5.31 6.01
CA SER A 284 13.97 4.65 5.10
C SER A 284 13.70 3.21 5.52
N LEU A 285 14.77 2.46 5.84
CA LEU A 285 14.66 1.09 6.37
C LEU A 285 13.86 1.04 7.67
N LEU A 286 14.12 1.98 8.59
CA LEU A 286 13.44 2.01 9.88
C LEU A 286 11.97 2.40 9.76
N ILE A 287 11.63 3.32 8.84
CA ILE A 287 10.25 3.66 8.48
C ILE A 287 9.55 2.39 7.97
N ILE A 288 10.09 1.78 6.91
CA ILE A 288 9.51 0.58 6.28
C ILE A 288 9.32 -0.51 7.34
N ALA A 289 10.38 -0.85 8.09
CA ALA A 289 10.36 -1.87 9.14
C ALA A 289 9.29 -1.60 10.22
N THR A 290 9.23 -0.39 10.74
CA THR A 290 8.30 -0.02 11.83
C THR A 290 6.86 -0.08 11.36
N GLN A 291 6.58 0.49 10.19
CA GLN A 291 5.23 0.55 9.65
C GLN A 291 4.72 -0.85 9.28
N LEU A 292 5.57 -1.65 8.63
CA LEU A 292 5.30 -3.04 8.33
C LEU A 292 5.04 -3.86 9.61
N TYR A 293 5.93 -3.79 10.60
CA TYR A 293 5.85 -4.63 11.79
C TYR A 293 4.53 -4.45 12.57
N PHE A 294 4.09 -3.20 12.75
CA PHE A 294 2.85 -2.92 13.47
C PHE A 294 1.58 -3.28 12.70
N ARG A 295 1.67 -3.40 11.37
CA ARG A 295 0.53 -3.69 10.48
C ARG A 295 0.49 -5.14 9.99
N ALA A 296 1.61 -5.85 10.11
CA ALA A 296 1.75 -7.16 9.53
C ALA A 296 0.88 -8.20 10.23
N SER A 297 0.11 -8.92 9.43
CA SER A 297 -0.72 -10.06 9.82
C SER A 297 -0.84 -11.03 8.64
N LYS A 298 -1.36 -12.23 8.89
CA LYS A 298 -1.63 -13.24 7.85
C LYS A 298 -2.54 -12.72 6.71
N ASN A 299 -3.37 -11.71 7.00
CA ASN A 299 -4.31 -11.13 6.05
C ASN A 299 -3.88 -9.74 5.54
N ALA A 300 -2.67 -9.30 5.85
CA ALA A 300 -2.10 -8.07 5.33
C ALA A 300 -1.39 -8.32 3.98
N ILE A 301 -1.59 -7.41 3.04
CA ILE A 301 -0.86 -7.34 1.78
C ILE A 301 -0.09 -6.01 1.76
N PHE A 302 1.21 -6.07 1.56
CA PHE A 302 2.06 -4.89 1.46
C PHE A 302 2.43 -4.65 0.00
N LEU A 303 2.18 -3.45 -0.50
CA LEU A 303 2.64 -2.97 -1.80
C LEU A 303 3.75 -1.96 -1.52
N ILE A 304 4.97 -2.20 -2.00
CA ILE A 304 6.12 -1.32 -1.75
C ILE A 304 6.74 -0.92 -3.08
N ASP A 305 6.45 0.30 -3.52
CA ASP A 305 6.94 0.81 -4.80
C ASP A 305 8.42 1.22 -4.71
N GLU A 306 9.13 0.98 -5.81
CA GLU A 306 10.56 1.22 -6.04
C GLU A 306 11.37 1.05 -4.75
N VAL A 307 11.39 -0.18 -4.23
CA VAL A 307 11.94 -0.46 -2.89
C VAL A 307 13.45 -0.13 -2.79
N ASP A 308 14.14 -0.05 -3.92
CA ASP A 308 15.54 0.36 -4.09
C ASP A 308 15.75 1.86 -4.29
N GLN A 309 14.70 2.67 -4.45
CA GLN A 309 14.85 4.07 -4.79
C GLN A 309 15.72 4.80 -3.75
N SER A 310 16.79 5.45 -4.24
CA SER A 310 17.75 6.20 -3.42
C SER A 310 18.49 5.37 -2.36
N LEU A 311 18.46 4.03 -2.44
CA LEU A 311 19.18 3.14 -1.52
C LEU A 311 20.51 2.66 -2.11
N HIS A 312 21.57 2.81 -1.32
CA HIS A 312 22.87 2.18 -1.60
C HIS A 312 22.72 0.64 -1.65
N PRO A 313 23.49 -0.09 -2.47
CA PRO A 313 23.40 -1.56 -2.60
C PRO A 313 23.37 -2.33 -1.27
N GLU A 314 24.18 -1.91 -0.29
CA GLU A 314 24.18 -2.51 1.06
C GLU A 314 22.80 -2.43 1.73
N PHE A 315 22.09 -1.30 1.58
CA PHE A 315 20.74 -1.14 2.12
C PHE A 315 19.71 -1.93 1.32
N GLN A 316 19.90 -2.15 0.02
CA GLN A 316 19.02 -3.01 -0.78
C GLN A 316 19.06 -4.45 -0.26
N GLU A 317 20.25 -4.98 0.04
CA GLU A 317 20.38 -6.29 0.70
C GLU A 317 19.69 -6.34 2.07
N GLN A 318 19.82 -5.27 2.86
CA GLN A 318 19.16 -5.17 4.16
C GLN A 318 17.64 -5.17 4.03
N VAL A 319 17.08 -4.43 3.06
CA VAL A 319 15.63 -4.45 2.79
C VAL A 319 15.18 -5.86 2.39
N ILE A 320 15.90 -6.55 1.51
CA ILE A 320 15.54 -7.93 1.11
C ILE A 320 15.49 -8.85 2.33
N ARG A 321 16.51 -8.79 3.21
CA ARG A 321 16.57 -9.59 4.44
C ARG A 321 15.42 -9.25 5.38
N LEU A 322 15.12 -7.96 5.53
CA LEU A 322 14.02 -7.44 6.34
C LEU A 322 12.68 -8.01 5.87
N LEU A 323 12.37 -7.91 4.56
CA LEU A 323 11.11 -8.35 3.99
C LEU A 323 10.94 -9.88 4.12
N LYS A 324 12.00 -10.65 3.83
CA LYS A 324 12.00 -12.11 4.00
C LYS A 324 11.76 -12.51 5.47
N GLN A 325 12.42 -11.81 6.40
CA GLN A 325 12.26 -12.08 7.83
C GLN A 325 10.85 -11.73 8.31
N LEU A 326 10.32 -10.58 7.91
CA LEU A 326 8.96 -10.16 8.28
C LEU A 326 7.91 -11.12 7.74
N GLN A 327 8.02 -11.53 6.46
CA GLN A 327 7.09 -12.48 5.85
C GLN A 327 7.11 -13.81 6.62
N LYS A 328 8.29 -14.30 7.00
CA LYS A 328 8.43 -15.51 7.82
C LYS A 328 7.77 -15.36 9.19
N ASP A 329 7.94 -14.21 9.84
CA ASP A 329 7.46 -13.97 11.20
C ASP A 329 5.94 -13.70 11.27
N LYS A 330 5.34 -13.15 10.20
CA LYS A 330 3.96 -12.63 10.22
C LYS A 330 3.03 -13.25 9.18
N SER A 331 3.56 -14.02 8.24
CA SER A 331 2.83 -14.69 7.16
C SER A 331 1.98 -13.75 6.28
N CYS A 332 2.39 -12.48 6.16
CA CYS A 332 1.76 -11.51 5.26
C CYS A 332 2.11 -11.80 3.79
N GLN A 333 1.42 -11.15 2.86
CA GLN A 333 1.86 -11.07 1.46
C GLN A 333 2.60 -9.76 1.24
N ILE A 334 3.70 -9.78 0.50
CA ILE A 334 4.51 -8.60 0.17
C ILE A 334 4.76 -8.60 -1.33
N LEU A 335 4.33 -7.54 -2.00
CA LEU A 335 4.60 -7.23 -3.39
C LEU A 335 5.51 -6.00 -3.41
N VAL A 336 6.74 -6.17 -3.90
CA VAL A 336 7.67 -5.06 -4.12
C VAL A 336 7.84 -4.80 -5.61
N SER A 337 8.20 -3.58 -5.97
CA SER A 337 8.68 -3.27 -7.31
C SER A 337 10.12 -2.79 -7.20
N SER A 338 10.93 -3.13 -8.20
CA SER A 338 12.34 -2.74 -8.20
C SER A 338 12.92 -2.60 -9.59
N HIS A 339 13.95 -1.76 -9.71
CA HIS A 339 14.81 -1.64 -10.88
C HIS A 339 16.17 -2.31 -10.71
N SER A 340 16.46 -2.82 -9.51
CA SER A 340 17.76 -3.36 -9.14
C SER A 340 17.85 -4.87 -9.39
N GLU A 341 18.84 -5.27 -10.19
CA GLU A 341 19.20 -6.68 -10.38
C GLU A 341 19.52 -7.39 -9.05
N ILE A 342 20.07 -6.69 -8.06
CA ILE A 342 20.35 -7.25 -6.73
C ILE A 342 19.05 -7.75 -6.09
N ILE A 343 17.97 -6.98 -6.22
CA ILE A 343 16.66 -7.37 -5.72
C ILE A 343 16.05 -8.47 -6.57
N TRP A 344 16.13 -8.36 -7.91
CA TRP A 344 15.56 -9.37 -8.80
C TRP A 344 16.16 -10.76 -8.54
N ASN A 345 17.49 -10.86 -8.51
CA ASN A 345 18.23 -12.10 -8.26
C ASN A 345 17.84 -12.72 -6.91
N ALA A 346 17.55 -11.90 -5.90
CA ALA A 346 17.14 -12.41 -4.60
C ALA A 346 15.74 -13.03 -4.57
N PHE A 347 14.94 -12.85 -5.63
CA PHE A 347 13.57 -13.35 -5.79
C PHE A 347 13.45 -14.43 -6.89
N GLU A 348 14.51 -14.73 -7.64
CA GLU A 348 14.50 -15.73 -8.72
C GLU A 348 14.25 -17.17 -8.22
N ASP A 349 14.82 -17.55 -7.08
CA ASP A 349 14.91 -18.96 -6.62
C ASP A 349 13.56 -19.67 -6.38
N LYS A 350 12.42 -18.98 -6.42
CA LYS A 350 11.12 -19.52 -5.96
C LYS A 350 9.90 -19.13 -6.80
N GLY A 351 10.07 -18.64 -8.02
CA GLY A 351 8.95 -18.10 -8.80
C GLY A 351 8.32 -16.84 -8.17
N CYS A 352 9.10 -16.17 -7.31
CA CYS A 352 8.72 -14.92 -6.66
C CYS A 352 9.01 -13.70 -7.54
N LEU A 353 9.64 -13.89 -8.70
CA LEU A 353 9.94 -12.84 -9.66
C LEU A 353 8.85 -12.80 -10.75
N THR A 354 8.25 -11.62 -10.93
CA THR A 354 7.31 -11.34 -12.01
C THR A 354 7.91 -10.25 -12.88
N GLU A 355 8.40 -10.62 -14.06
CA GLU A 355 9.00 -9.67 -15.00
C GLU A 355 7.93 -8.97 -15.83
N LEU A 356 7.98 -7.64 -15.85
CA LEU A 356 7.19 -6.81 -16.75
C LEU A 356 8.00 -6.52 -18.01
N VAL A 357 7.88 -7.42 -18.99
CA VAL A 357 8.42 -7.23 -20.34
C VAL A 357 7.37 -6.45 -21.15
N ILE A 358 7.73 -5.25 -21.63
CA ILE A 358 6.88 -4.45 -22.54
C ILE A 358 7.08 -4.90 -23.98
#